data_AF-A0A1N7NTH4-F1
#
_entry.id   AF-A0A1N7NTH4-F1
#
_cell.length_a   1.000
_cell.length_b   1.000
_cell.length_c   1.000
_cell.angle_alpha   90.00
_cell.angle_beta   90.00
_cell.angle_gamma   90.00
#
_symmetry.space_group_name_H-M   'P 1'
#
loop_
_entity.id
_entity.type
_entity.pdbx_description
1 polymer ?
#
loop_
_entity_poly.entity_id
_entity_poly.type
_entity_poly.pdbx_seq_one_letter_code
_entity_poly.pdbx_strand_id
1 'polypeptide(L)'
;MRIMILASLLLAVAGGLAYLVAISPGRLAPLRDPGENPIPGSLSERVTVEIGGIPQGMFIQSADPSNPVLLFLHGGPGMVEFFMEQDYPTGLENHFTMVWWEQRGAGMSFSPDIPPETMTMEQMISDTVEVADYLRDRFGQDRILLLGHSWGAYLGIQVAAAAPDRFRAYVGMAQIVHQLRSEIMARAYLIAAYRARDDISMVHRLEAAPVSMEAGTSPEWMRLRDAAMHRIGVGHTRDIDSVITGIFLPTWRVRAYTLSEKVNIWRGKLWSRPFFGTT
;
A
#
# COMPACT_ATOMS: atom_id res chain seq x y z
N MET A 1 -17.39 -41.54 11.33
CA MET A 1 -17.89 -40.21 10.89
C MET A 1 -17.01 -39.05 11.37
N ARG A 2 -16.78 -38.84 12.69
CA ARG A 2 -15.92 -37.73 13.20
C ARG A 2 -14.46 -37.77 12.73
N ILE A 3 -13.83 -38.95 12.70
CA ILE A 3 -12.43 -39.12 12.25
C ILE A 3 -12.29 -38.79 10.76
N MET A 4 -13.25 -39.17 9.93
CA MET A 4 -13.25 -38.85 8.49
C MET A 4 -13.41 -37.36 8.25
N ILE A 5 -14.30 -36.67 8.98
CA ILE A 5 -14.47 -35.21 8.88
C ILE A 5 -13.17 -34.50 9.27
N LEU A 6 -12.52 -34.93 10.35
CA LEU A 6 -11.25 -34.35 10.79
C LEU A 6 -10.14 -34.57 9.77
N ALA A 7 -10.03 -35.78 9.21
CA ALA A 7 -9.05 -36.10 8.17
C ALA A 7 -9.28 -35.29 6.89
N SER A 8 -10.54 -35.12 6.46
CA SER A 8 -10.89 -34.28 5.32
C SER A 8 -10.55 -32.80 5.55
N LEU A 9 -10.79 -32.27 6.75
CA LEU A 9 -10.41 -30.90 7.10
C LEU A 9 -8.89 -30.72 7.09
N LEU A 10 -8.14 -31.66 7.66
CA LEU A 10 -6.67 -31.62 7.65
C LEU A 10 -6.11 -31.68 6.22
N LEU A 11 -6.66 -32.55 5.37
CA LEU A 11 -6.28 -32.62 3.95
C LEU A 11 -6.59 -31.33 3.20
N ALA A 12 -7.74 -30.71 3.45
CA ALA A 12 -8.10 -29.43 2.84
C ALA A 12 -7.15 -28.31 3.27
N VAL A 13 -6.80 -28.24 4.56
CA VAL A 13 -5.83 -27.27 5.09
C VAL A 13 -4.45 -27.50 4.50
N ALA A 14 -3.97 -28.76 4.46
CA ALA A 14 -2.68 -29.10 3.89
C ALA A 14 -2.61 -28.78 2.39
N GLY A 15 -3.66 -29.12 1.63
CA GLY A 15 -3.78 -28.78 0.22
C GLY A 15 -3.80 -27.27 -0.02
N GLY A 16 -4.55 -26.52 0.80
CA GLY A 16 -4.56 -25.05 0.76
C GLY A 16 -3.20 -24.43 1.04
N LEU A 17 -2.48 -24.93 2.05
CA LEU A 17 -1.13 -24.46 2.37
C LEU A 17 -0.14 -24.80 1.26
N ALA A 18 -0.19 -26.01 0.71
CA ALA A 18 0.65 -26.41 -0.43
C ALA A 18 0.39 -25.53 -1.66
N TYR A 19 -0.87 -25.22 -1.95
CA TYR A 19 -1.24 -24.28 -3.00
C TYR A 19 -0.68 -22.87 -2.73
N LEU A 20 -0.83 -22.35 -1.50
CA LEU A 20 -0.27 -21.05 -1.12
C LEU A 20 1.25 -20.99 -1.28
N VAL A 21 1.97 -22.05 -0.90
CA VAL A 21 3.42 -22.16 -1.13
C VAL A 21 3.73 -22.13 -2.64
N ALA A 22 3.00 -22.89 -3.45
CA ALA A 22 3.21 -22.96 -4.90
C ALA A 22 2.95 -21.63 -5.64
N ILE A 23 2.07 -20.78 -5.12
CA ILE A 23 1.80 -19.44 -5.66
C ILE A 23 2.60 -18.32 -4.99
N SER A 24 3.57 -18.65 -4.13
CA SER A 24 4.42 -17.67 -3.45
C SER A 24 5.91 -17.85 -3.75
N PRO A 25 6.34 -17.87 -5.03
CA PRO A 25 7.73 -18.11 -5.38
C PRO A 25 8.68 -16.95 -5.06
N GLY A 26 8.17 -15.76 -4.73
CA GLY A 26 9.00 -14.57 -4.52
C GLY A 26 9.65 -14.05 -5.80
N ARG A 27 8.97 -14.22 -6.95
CA ARG A 27 9.51 -13.90 -8.29
C ARG A 27 8.53 -13.05 -9.08
N LEU A 28 9.04 -11.95 -9.62
CA LEU A 28 8.33 -11.16 -10.62
C LEU A 28 8.35 -11.86 -11.99
N ALA A 29 7.27 -11.69 -12.74
CA ALA A 29 7.24 -12.09 -14.13
C ALA A 29 8.01 -11.05 -14.98
N PRO A 30 8.74 -11.47 -16.04
CA PRO A 30 9.32 -10.52 -16.99
C PRO A 30 8.24 -9.63 -17.62
N LEU A 31 8.58 -8.38 -17.92
CA LEU A 31 7.70 -7.52 -18.71
C LEU A 31 7.62 -8.06 -20.15
N ARG A 32 6.42 -7.97 -20.74
CA ARG A 32 6.13 -8.51 -22.07
C ARG A 32 5.60 -7.43 -23.00
N ASP A 33 5.96 -7.54 -24.26
CA ASP A 33 5.38 -6.72 -25.32
C ASP A 33 3.93 -7.16 -25.64
N PRO A 34 3.17 -6.42 -26.48
CA PRO A 34 1.82 -6.82 -26.88
C PRO A 34 1.73 -8.18 -27.60
N GLY A 35 2.86 -8.73 -28.05
CA GLY A 35 2.99 -10.06 -28.63
C GLY A 35 3.37 -11.15 -27.62
N GLU A 36 3.30 -10.85 -26.32
CA GLU A 36 3.66 -11.74 -25.21
C GLU A 36 5.14 -12.15 -25.17
N ASN A 37 6.05 -11.45 -25.85
CA ASN A 37 7.48 -11.75 -25.77
C ASN A 37 8.14 -10.94 -24.66
N PRO A 38 9.09 -11.51 -23.89
CA PRO A 38 9.87 -10.74 -22.92
C PRO A 38 10.56 -9.55 -23.59
N ILE A 39 10.43 -8.35 -23.02
CA ILE A 39 11.05 -7.13 -23.56
C ILE A 39 12.57 -7.19 -23.28
N PRO A 40 13.44 -7.22 -24.32
CA PRO A 40 14.87 -7.26 -24.12
C PRO A 40 15.39 -6.03 -23.38
N GLY A 41 16.22 -6.22 -22.34
CA GLY A 41 16.79 -5.13 -21.55
C GLY A 41 15.82 -4.50 -20.54
N SER A 42 14.56 -4.93 -20.48
CA SER A 42 13.61 -4.50 -19.46
C SER A 42 14.02 -4.96 -18.05
N LEU A 43 13.56 -4.22 -17.04
CA LEU A 43 13.67 -4.59 -15.64
C LEU A 43 12.34 -5.16 -15.14
N SER A 44 12.44 -6.26 -14.40
CA SER A 44 11.36 -6.78 -13.57
C SER A 44 11.99 -7.58 -12.44
N GLU A 45 12.39 -6.86 -11.40
CA GLU A 45 13.25 -7.41 -10.36
C GLU A 45 12.79 -7.01 -8.96
N ARG A 46 13.14 -7.88 -8.02
CA ARG A 46 12.93 -7.68 -6.59
C ARG A 46 14.30 -7.44 -5.99
N VAL A 47 14.47 -6.32 -5.31
CA VAL A 47 15.76 -5.95 -4.71
C VAL A 47 15.60 -5.63 -3.23
N THR A 48 16.66 -5.87 -2.48
CA THR A 48 16.80 -5.49 -1.08
C THR A 48 18.05 -4.63 -0.95
N VAL A 49 17.90 -3.49 -0.29
CA VAL A 49 18.96 -2.49 -0.11
C VAL A 49 19.00 -2.13 1.37
N GLU A 50 20.20 -1.94 1.92
CA GLU A 50 20.35 -1.39 3.27
C GLU A 50 19.99 0.10 3.23
N ILE A 51 18.94 0.49 3.96
CA ILE A 51 18.40 1.84 4.04
C ILE A 51 18.06 2.14 5.50
N GLY A 52 18.58 3.23 6.06
CA GLY A 52 18.37 3.59 7.46
C GLY A 52 18.84 2.52 8.44
N GLY A 53 19.89 1.79 8.07
CA GLY A 53 20.49 0.72 8.86
C GLY A 53 19.69 -0.60 8.93
N ILE A 54 18.69 -0.78 8.06
CA ILE A 54 17.96 -2.06 7.95
C ILE A 54 17.79 -2.46 6.47
N PRO A 55 17.63 -3.77 6.19
CA PRO A 55 17.27 -4.22 4.84
C PRO A 55 15.85 -3.79 4.49
N GLN A 56 15.70 -3.07 3.38
CA GLN A 56 14.41 -2.65 2.84
C GLN A 56 14.21 -3.16 1.41
N GLY A 57 13.01 -3.65 1.12
CA GLY A 57 12.65 -4.28 -0.15
C GLY A 57 11.91 -3.34 -1.10
N MET A 58 12.14 -3.53 -2.39
CA MET A 58 11.37 -2.87 -3.44
C MET A 58 11.24 -3.76 -4.69
N PHE A 59 10.17 -3.53 -5.45
CA PHE A 59 10.06 -4.03 -6.82
C PHE A 59 10.42 -2.92 -7.81
N ILE A 60 11.21 -3.26 -8.83
CA ILE A 60 11.59 -2.35 -9.90
C ILE A 60 11.15 -2.92 -11.22
N GLN A 61 10.33 -2.16 -11.95
CA GLN A 61 9.80 -2.53 -13.25
C GLN A 61 10.01 -1.40 -14.25
N SER A 62 10.58 -1.72 -15.41
CA SER A 62 10.79 -0.73 -16.47
C SER A 62 10.93 -1.42 -17.83
N ALA A 63 10.15 -1.00 -18.82
CA ALA A 63 10.33 -1.46 -20.20
C ALA A 63 11.66 -0.97 -20.79
N ASP A 64 12.14 0.20 -20.34
CA ASP A 64 13.42 0.80 -20.70
C ASP A 64 14.09 1.40 -19.45
N PRO A 65 15.22 0.84 -18.96
CA PRO A 65 15.91 1.34 -17.76
C PRO A 65 16.36 2.81 -17.84
N SER A 66 16.41 3.41 -19.03
CA SER A 66 16.72 4.83 -19.22
C SER A 66 15.54 5.77 -18.95
N ASN A 67 14.33 5.22 -18.77
CA ASN A 67 13.14 6.00 -18.42
C ASN A 67 13.32 6.76 -17.09
N PRO A 68 12.64 7.91 -16.91
CA PRO A 68 12.65 8.64 -15.63
C PRO A 68 12.24 7.72 -14.48
N VAL A 69 12.97 7.76 -13.38
CA VAL A 69 12.65 6.96 -12.20
C VAL A 69 11.46 7.56 -11.46
N LEU A 70 10.49 6.71 -11.13
CA LEU A 70 9.31 7.08 -10.34
C LEU A 70 9.28 6.25 -9.04
N LEU A 71 9.63 6.89 -7.93
CA LEU A 71 9.54 6.29 -6.60
C LEU A 71 8.11 6.41 -6.08
N PHE A 72 7.50 5.26 -5.79
CA PHE A 72 6.15 5.15 -5.25
C PHE A 72 6.18 4.94 -3.72
N LEU A 73 5.46 5.80 -2.99
CA LEU A 73 5.22 5.67 -1.55
C LEU A 73 3.80 5.14 -1.33
N HIS A 74 3.69 3.89 -0.90
CA HIS A 74 2.42 3.25 -0.59
C HIS A 74 1.70 3.90 0.60
N GLY A 75 0.38 3.66 0.69
CA GLY A 75 -0.46 4.13 1.77
C GLY A 75 -0.41 3.30 3.05
N GLY A 76 -1.49 3.38 3.81
CA GLY A 76 -1.68 2.68 5.07
C GLY A 76 -1.92 3.63 6.25
N PRO A 77 -1.01 3.74 7.24
CA PRO A 77 0.40 3.33 7.24
C PRO A 77 0.64 1.82 7.13
N GLY A 78 1.73 1.42 6.44
CA GLY A 78 2.23 0.05 6.41
C GLY A 78 1.48 -0.92 5.50
N MET A 79 0.65 -0.44 4.56
CA MET A 79 -0.04 -1.29 3.59
C MET A 79 0.62 -1.16 2.22
N VAL A 80 1.31 -2.21 1.79
CA VAL A 80 1.94 -2.27 0.46
C VAL A 80 0.88 -2.33 -0.63
N GLU A 81 1.17 -1.76 -1.80
CA GLU A 81 0.16 -1.58 -2.87
C GLU A 81 0.54 -2.22 -4.20
N PHE A 82 1.71 -2.87 -4.30
CA PHE A 82 2.12 -3.58 -5.52
C PHE A 82 1.11 -4.66 -5.96
N PHE A 83 0.34 -5.22 -5.02
CA PHE A 83 -0.71 -6.20 -5.35
C PHE A 83 -1.78 -5.66 -6.30
N MET A 84 -1.98 -4.34 -6.34
CA MET A 84 -2.96 -3.71 -7.21
C MET A 84 -2.53 -3.75 -8.68
N GLU A 85 -1.22 -3.73 -8.97
CA GLU A 85 -0.69 -3.80 -10.33
C GLU A 85 -1.08 -5.10 -11.05
N GLN A 86 -1.29 -6.20 -10.29
CA GLN A 86 -1.71 -7.47 -10.87
C GLN A 86 -3.17 -7.44 -11.36
N ASP A 87 -4.06 -6.80 -10.60
CA ASP A 87 -5.50 -6.78 -10.90
C ASP A 87 -5.88 -5.53 -11.73
N TYR A 88 -5.08 -4.47 -11.66
CA TYR A 88 -5.27 -3.16 -12.32
C TYR A 88 -3.94 -2.63 -12.85
N PRO A 89 -3.41 -3.21 -13.96
CA PRO A 89 -2.12 -2.80 -14.48
C PRO A 89 -2.15 -1.33 -14.91
N THR A 90 -1.20 -0.56 -14.40
CA THR A 90 -1.13 0.88 -14.64
C THR A 90 -0.47 1.21 -15.97
N GLY A 91 0.41 0.32 -16.45
CA GLY A 91 1.21 0.52 -17.66
C GLY A 91 2.30 1.57 -17.49
N LEU A 92 2.52 2.08 -16.27
CA LEU A 92 3.49 3.14 -15.98
C LEU A 92 4.93 2.68 -16.22
N GLU A 93 5.21 1.39 -16.09
CA GLU A 93 6.51 0.77 -16.39
C GLU A 93 6.94 0.94 -17.86
N ASN A 94 6.00 1.25 -18.77
CA ASN A 94 6.32 1.58 -20.16
C ASN A 94 6.89 3.00 -20.33
N HIS A 95 6.71 3.87 -19.34
CA HIS A 95 7.08 5.29 -19.38
C HIS A 95 8.06 5.69 -18.29
N PHE A 96 8.13 4.91 -17.22
CA PHE A 96 8.93 5.16 -16.03
C PHE A 96 9.69 3.91 -15.63
N THR A 97 10.83 4.11 -14.99
CA THR A 97 11.40 3.08 -14.12
C THR A 97 10.64 3.13 -12.81
N MET A 98 9.60 2.30 -12.71
CA MET A 98 8.69 2.22 -11.56
C MET A 98 9.39 1.54 -10.39
N VAL A 99 9.40 2.20 -9.23
CA VAL A 99 9.98 1.67 -8.00
C VAL A 99 8.90 1.61 -6.92
N TRP A 100 8.43 0.39 -6.64
CA TRP A 100 7.49 0.08 -5.59
C TRP A 100 8.26 -0.23 -4.30
N TRP A 101 8.69 0.81 -3.60
CA TRP A 101 9.39 0.66 -2.33
C TRP A 101 8.41 0.35 -1.20
N GLU A 102 8.72 -0.69 -0.44
CA GLU A 102 8.00 -1.03 0.78
C GLU A 102 8.73 -0.40 1.96
N GLN A 103 8.09 0.56 2.61
CA GLN A 103 8.76 1.41 3.60
C GLN A 103 9.08 0.62 4.88
N ARG A 104 10.00 1.13 5.70
CA ARG A 104 10.34 0.60 7.04
C ARG A 104 9.11 0.09 7.78
N GLY A 105 9.16 -1.17 8.21
CA GLY A 105 8.08 -1.80 8.95
C GLY A 105 6.90 -2.31 8.09
N ALA A 106 6.97 -2.21 6.76
CA ALA A 106 5.96 -2.71 5.85
C ALA A 106 6.49 -3.85 4.97
N GLY A 107 5.65 -4.86 4.71
CA GLY A 107 5.94 -5.91 3.72
C GLY A 107 7.32 -6.59 3.86
N MET A 108 8.11 -6.53 2.80
CA MET A 108 9.49 -7.02 2.69
C MET A 108 10.46 -6.31 3.66
N SER A 109 10.13 -5.08 4.06
CA SER A 109 10.91 -4.24 4.97
C SER A 109 10.45 -4.33 6.42
N PHE A 110 9.62 -5.33 6.75
CA PHE A 110 9.21 -5.61 8.13
C PHE A 110 10.12 -6.65 8.79
N SER A 111 10.61 -6.31 9.97
CA SER A 111 11.21 -7.25 10.92
C SER A 111 10.72 -6.93 12.34
N PRO A 112 10.47 -7.94 13.20
CA PRO A 112 10.16 -7.71 14.61
C PRO A 112 11.32 -7.07 15.38
N ASP A 113 12.54 -7.09 14.82
CA ASP A 113 13.75 -6.55 15.45
C ASP A 113 13.98 -5.07 15.14
N ILE A 114 13.10 -4.43 14.35
CA ILE A 114 13.18 -2.99 14.11
C ILE A 114 12.94 -2.27 15.45
N PRO A 115 13.87 -1.42 15.92
CA PRO A 115 13.69 -0.71 17.18
C PRO A 115 12.48 0.24 17.07
N PRO A 116 11.45 0.12 17.94
CA PRO A 116 10.25 0.95 17.89
C PRO A 116 10.51 2.45 17.88
N GLU A 117 11.57 2.90 18.54
CA GLU A 117 12.03 4.30 18.59
C GLU A 117 12.48 4.85 17.23
N THR A 118 12.76 3.98 16.25
CA THR A 118 13.08 4.38 14.86
C THR A 118 11.84 4.54 13.99
N MET A 119 10.65 4.19 14.48
CA MET A 119 9.39 4.36 13.75
C MET A 119 8.87 5.80 13.89
N THR A 120 9.65 6.76 13.38
CA THR A 120 9.35 8.20 13.44
C THR A 120 9.24 8.81 12.04
N MET A 121 8.54 9.93 11.92
CA MET A 121 8.46 10.65 10.65
C MET A 121 9.84 11.12 10.16
N GLU A 122 10.72 11.51 11.07
CA GLU A 122 12.10 11.90 10.75
C GLU A 122 12.87 10.74 10.09
N GLN A 123 12.78 9.54 10.67
CA GLN A 123 13.42 8.36 10.09
C GLN A 123 12.79 7.99 8.74
N MET A 124 11.46 8.05 8.60
CA MET A 124 10.78 7.75 7.32
C MET A 124 11.20 8.74 6.23
N ILE A 125 11.38 10.02 6.55
CA ILE A 125 11.88 11.03 5.62
C ILE A 125 13.33 10.71 5.24
N SER A 126 14.19 10.43 6.23
CA SER A 126 15.60 10.06 6.01
C SER A 126 15.72 8.82 5.12
N ASP A 127 14.99 7.75 5.43
CA ASP A 127 14.96 6.51 4.64
C ASP A 127 14.53 6.81 3.19
N THR A 128 13.52 7.67 2.99
CA THR A 128 13.05 8.02 1.64
C THR A 128 14.11 8.78 0.85
N VAL A 129 14.84 9.70 1.49
CA VAL A 129 15.95 10.43 0.84
C VAL A 129 17.08 9.47 0.47
N GLU A 130 17.41 8.52 1.34
CA GLU A 130 18.43 7.51 1.08
C GLU A 130 18.03 6.55 -0.06
N VAL A 131 16.75 6.14 -0.13
CA VAL A 131 16.22 5.41 -1.30
C VAL A 131 16.34 6.26 -2.56
N ALA A 132 15.98 7.54 -2.50
CA ALA A 132 16.09 8.42 -3.66
C ALA A 132 17.54 8.54 -4.14
N ASP A 133 18.51 8.66 -3.22
CA ASP A 133 19.94 8.71 -3.56
C ASP A 133 20.43 7.39 -4.16
N TYR A 134 20.07 6.25 -3.58
CA TYR A 134 20.35 4.93 -4.18
C TYR A 134 19.84 4.82 -5.62
N LEU A 135 18.60 5.26 -5.87
CA LEU A 135 17.99 5.19 -7.20
C LEU A 135 18.63 6.17 -8.19
N ARG A 136 18.94 7.39 -7.75
CA ARG A 136 19.64 8.41 -8.57
C ARG A 136 20.98 7.88 -9.03
N ASP A 137 21.76 7.33 -8.13
CA ASP A 137 23.09 6.77 -8.42
C ASP A 137 22.97 5.55 -9.34
N ARG A 138 22.03 4.65 -9.04
CA ARG A 138 21.81 3.42 -9.82
C ARG A 138 21.42 3.70 -11.27
N PHE A 139 20.56 4.69 -11.50
CA PHE A 139 20.02 4.99 -12.83
C PHE A 139 20.67 6.20 -13.50
N GLY A 140 21.68 6.81 -12.87
CA GLY A 140 22.40 7.97 -13.40
C GLY A 140 21.51 9.20 -13.59
N GLN A 141 20.56 9.43 -12.70
CA GLN A 141 19.61 10.56 -12.79
C GLN A 141 19.87 11.59 -11.69
N ASP A 142 20.04 12.86 -12.07
CA ASP A 142 20.25 13.95 -11.12
C ASP A 142 19.08 14.14 -10.16
N ARG A 143 17.85 13.90 -10.64
CA ARG A 143 16.59 14.00 -9.86
C ARG A 143 15.61 12.94 -10.36
N ILE A 144 14.81 12.40 -9.44
CA ILE A 144 13.77 11.41 -9.74
C ILE A 144 12.36 11.99 -9.50
N LEU A 145 11.31 11.26 -9.86
CA LEU A 145 9.93 11.62 -9.55
C LEU A 145 9.49 10.92 -8.26
N LEU A 146 8.65 11.60 -7.48
CA LEU A 146 8.06 11.07 -6.26
C LEU A 146 6.55 11.03 -6.39
N LEU A 147 5.93 9.87 -6.18
CA LEU A 147 4.49 9.72 -6.07
C LEU A 147 4.16 9.15 -4.71
N GLY A 148 3.31 9.83 -3.95
CA GLY A 148 2.80 9.33 -2.68
C GLY A 148 1.30 9.12 -2.73
N HIS A 149 0.82 7.98 -2.24
CA HIS A 149 -0.60 7.69 -2.10
C HIS A 149 -1.04 7.68 -0.62
N SER A 150 -2.10 8.41 -0.27
CA SER A 150 -2.69 8.40 1.07
C SER A 150 -1.66 8.75 2.16
N TRP A 151 -1.36 7.85 3.11
CA TRP A 151 -0.25 8.02 4.05
C TRP A 151 1.07 8.37 3.34
N GLY A 152 1.35 7.73 2.20
CA GLY A 152 2.54 8.00 1.39
C GLY A 152 2.53 9.41 0.80
N ALA A 153 1.35 10.01 0.61
CA ALA A 153 1.22 11.42 0.22
C ALA A 153 1.54 12.37 1.39
N TYR A 154 1.14 12.00 2.62
CA TYR A 154 1.53 12.73 3.83
C TYR A 154 3.05 12.73 4.04
N LEU A 155 3.71 11.58 3.85
CA LEU A 155 5.16 11.50 3.86
C LEU A 155 5.77 12.27 2.68
N GLY A 156 5.29 12.02 1.47
CA GLY A 156 5.91 12.49 0.24
C GLY A 156 6.00 14.01 0.14
N ILE A 157 4.99 14.76 0.60
CA ILE A 157 5.05 16.22 0.61
C ILE A 157 6.13 16.76 1.56
N GLN A 158 6.37 16.08 2.69
CA GLN A 158 7.41 16.45 3.64
C GLN A 158 8.81 16.10 3.10
N VAL A 159 8.94 14.94 2.46
CA VAL A 159 10.19 14.54 1.77
C VAL A 159 10.55 15.52 0.66
N ALA A 160 9.57 15.92 -0.17
CA ALA A 160 9.80 16.89 -1.24
C ALA A 160 10.25 18.26 -0.70
N ALA A 161 9.75 18.66 0.48
CA ALA A 161 10.18 19.89 1.15
C ALA A 161 11.58 19.75 1.80
N ALA A 162 11.90 18.59 2.36
CA ALA A 162 13.18 18.33 3.03
C ALA A 162 14.36 18.14 2.06
N ALA A 163 14.10 17.57 0.88
CA ALA A 163 15.14 17.26 -0.11
C ALA A 163 14.74 17.68 -1.54
N PRO A 164 14.43 18.95 -1.80
CA PRO A 164 13.92 19.41 -3.10
C PRO A 164 14.91 19.18 -4.25
N ASP A 165 16.21 19.09 -3.95
CA ASP A 165 17.25 18.83 -4.96
C ASP A 165 17.31 17.37 -5.42
N ARG A 166 16.54 16.46 -4.81
CA ARG A 166 16.43 15.04 -5.20
C ARG A 166 15.27 14.76 -6.13
N PHE A 167 14.27 15.65 -6.17
CA PHE A 167 13.02 15.39 -6.86
C PHE A 167 12.73 16.41 -7.97
N ARG A 168 12.34 15.90 -9.13
CA ARG A 168 11.94 16.71 -10.29
C ARG A 168 10.51 17.23 -10.16
N ALA A 169 9.65 16.41 -9.56
CA ALA A 169 8.26 16.70 -9.25
C ALA A 169 7.75 15.76 -8.16
N TYR A 170 6.72 16.21 -7.45
CA TYR A 170 5.94 15.42 -6.50
C TYR A 170 4.51 15.28 -7.00
N VAL A 171 3.97 14.06 -6.93
CA VAL A 171 2.59 13.72 -7.26
C VAL A 171 1.91 13.17 -6.01
N GLY A 172 0.98 13.94 -5.46
CA GLY A 172 0.13 13.49 -4.34
C GLY A 172 -1.15 12.83 -4.86
N MET A 173 -1.31 11.53 -4.60
CA MET A 173 -2.54 10.78 -4.85
C MET A 173 -3.30 10.62 -3.52
N ALA A 174 -4.57 10.99 -3.49
CA ALA A 174 -5.35 11.03 -2.24
C ALA A 174 -4.61 11.82 -1.12
N GLN A 175 -4.15 13.03 -1.44
CA GLN A 175 -3.33 13.86 -0.56
C GLN A 175 -3.99 14.07 0.80
N ILE A 176 -3.26 13.71 1.86
CA ILE A 176 -3.60 14.04 3.23
C ILE A 176 -3.03 15.43 3.55
N VAL A 177 -3.89 16.32 4.04
CA VAL A 177 -3.52 17.67 4.51
C VAL A 177 -4.04 17.89 5.93
N HIS A 178 -5.32 17.58 6.17
CA HIS A 178 -5.94 17.68 7.48
C HIS A 178 -6.95 16.55 7.68
N GLN A 179 -6.49 15.41 8.21
CA GLN A 179 -7.28 14.18 8.25
C GLN A 179 -8.61 14.36 8.99
N LEU A 180 -8.60 14.94 10.19
CA LEU A 180 -9.83 15.12 10.97
C LEU A 180 -10.88 15.99 10.25
N ARG A 181 -10.46 17.02 9.52
CA ARG A 181 -11.35 17.83 8.69
C ARG A 181 -11.93 17.03 7.53
N SER A 182 -11.12 16.18 6.90
CA SER A 182 -11.59 15.23 5.88
C SER A 182 -12.64 14.26 6.43
N GLU A 183 -12.48 13.76 7.66
CA GLU A 183 -13.46 12.87 8.30
C GLU A 183 -14.80 13.59 8.57
N ILE A 184 -14.77 14.86 9.01
CA ILE A 184 -15.98 15.69 9.19
C ILE A 184 -16.71 15.85 7.85
N MET A 185 -15.97 16.19 6.79
CA MET A 185 -16.52 16.34 5.44
C MET A 185 -17.07 15.01 4.90
N ALA A 186 -16.35 13.91 5.12
CA ALA A 186 -16.77 12.58 4.73
C ALA A 186 -18.08 12.17 5.43
N ARG A 187 -18.21 12.42 6.73
CA ARG A 187 -19.47 12.15 7.47
C ARG A 187 -20.64 12.93 6.88
N ALA A 188 -20.47 14.21 6.62
CA ALA A 188 -21.50 15.04 6.00
C ALA A 188 -21.89 14.52 4.60
N TYR A 189 -20.90 14.16 3.79
CA TYR A 189 -21.09 13.56 2.47
C TYR A 189 -21.87 12.25 2.54
N LEU A 190 -21.48 11.32 3.44
CA LEU A 190 -22.16 10.04 3.59
C LEU A 190 -23.62 10.23 4.01
N ILE A 191 -23.91 11.11 4.98
CA ILE A 191 -25.29 11.39 5.39
C ILE A 191 -26.13 11.87 4.21
N ALA A 192 -25.61 12.82 3.42
CA ALA A 192 -26.30 13.32 2.23
C ALA A 192 -26.48 12.20 1.17
N ALA A 193 -25.46 11.40 0.93
CA ALA A 193 -25.44 10.33 -0.05
C ALA A 193 -26.42 9.19 0.29
N TYR A 194 -26.55 8.82 1.56
CA TYR A 194 -27.50 7.80 2.01
C TYR A 194 -28.93 8.34 2.09
N ARG A 195 -29.11 9.63 2.46
CA ARG A 195 -30.41 10.29 2.41
C ARG A 195 -30.95 10.35 0.98
N ALA A 196 -30.11 10.65 -0.02
CA ALA A 196 -30.49 10.64 -1.43
C ALA A 196 -30.83 9.24 -2.00
N ARG A 197 -30.52 8.18 -1.25
CA ARG A 197 -30.82 6.78 -1.58
C ARG A 197 -31.96 6.19 -0.74
N ASP A 198 -32.63 7.03 0.05
CA ASP A 198 -33.68 6.64 1.01
C ASP A 198 -33.24 5.57 2.04
N ASP A 199 -31.93 5.44 2.31
CA ASP A 199 -31.39 4.56 3.35
C ASP A 199 -31.37 5.29 4.70
N ILE A 200 -32.56 5.47 5.27
CA ILE A 200 -32.75 6.17 6.54
C ILE A 200 -32.06 5.44 7.70
N SER A 201 -31.92 4.11 7.62
CA SER A 201 -31.22 3.32 8.63
C SER A 201 -29.74 3.71 8.71
N MET A 202 -29.06 3.80 7.57
CA MET A 202 -27.66 4.24 7.54
C MET A 202 -27.51 5.70 7.97
N VAL A 203 -28.44 6.59 7.57
CA VAL A 203 -28.44 7.99 8.01
C VAL A 203 -28.43 8.10 9.54
N HIS A 204 -29.33 7.40 10.24
CA HIS A 204 -29.36 7.44 11.71
C HIS A 204 -28.06 6.90 12.34
N ARG A 205 -27.47 5.85 11.76
CA ARG A 205 -26.19 5.31 12.25
C ARG A 205 -25.03 6.29 12.08
N LEU A 206 -24.97 6.99 10.95
CA LEU A 206 -23.95 8.01 10.68
C LEU A 206 -24.16 9.24 11.57
N GLU A 207 -25.42 9.63 11.81
CA GLU A 207 -25.76 10.73 12.72
C GLU A 207 -25.35 10.40 14.17
N ALA A 208 -25.53 9.16 14.62
CA ALA A 208 -25.09 8.67 15.93
C ALA A 208 -23.58 8.41 16.07
N ALA A 209 -22.79 8.60 15.00
CA ALA A 209 -21.34 8.42 14.98
C ALA A 209 -20.63 9.77 14.80
N PRO A 210 -20.44 10.56 15.88
CA PRO A 210 -19.94 11.93 15.77
C PRO A 210 -18.47 11.99 15.34
N VAL A 211 -18.15 13.03 14.57
CA VAL A 211 -16.78 13.45 14.26
C VAL A 211 -16.75 14.97 14.43
N SER A 212 -15.82 15.49 15.23
CA SER A 212 -15.64 16.94 15.41
C SER A 212 -14.19 17.30 15.60
N MET A 213 -13.88 18.60 15.47
CA MET A 213 -12.54 19.10 15.72
C MET A 213 -12.13 18.96 17.19
N GLU A 214 -13.07 19.07 18.13
CA GLU A 214 -12.78 18.94 19.56
C GLU A 214 -12.67 17.47 20.00
N ALA A 215 -13.54 16.60 19.50
CA ALA A 215 -13.67 15.23 19.99
C ALA A 215 -12.95 14.18 19.12
N GLY A 216 -12.43 14.58 17.95
CA GLY A 216 -11.83 13.67 17.00
C GLY A 216 -12.88 12.76 16.34
N THR A 217 -12.46 11.56 15.94
CA THR A 217 -13.32 10.51 15.39
C THR A 217 -13.84 9.58 16.49
N SER A 218 -15.16 9.38 16.60
CA SER A 218 -15.70 8.44 17.57
C SER A 218 -15.40 6.96 17.21
N PRO A 219 -15.38 6.04 18.19
CA PRO A 219 -15.25 4.61 17.92
C PRO A 219 -16.36 4.06 16.99
N GLU A 220 -17.57 4.61 17.08
CA GLU A 220 -18.72 4.26 16.23
C GLU A 220 -18.44 4.65 14.79
N TRP A 221 -17.89 5.85 14.57
CA TRP A 221 -17.47 6.31 13.25
C TRP A 221 -16.42 5.38 12.66
N MET A 222 -15.38 5.05 13.44
CA MET A 222 -14.30 4.16 12.98
C MET A 222 -14.78 2.74 12.63
N ARG A 223 -15.83 2.24 13.30
CA ARG A 223 -16.47 0.95 12.96
C ARG A 223 -17.39 1.01 11.74
N LEU A 224 -17.95 2.19 11.44
CA LEU A 224 -18.99 2.37 10.43
C LEU A 224 -18.46 2.85 9.08
N ARG A 225 -17.49 3.78 9.11
CA ARG A 225 -17.13 4.61 7.96
C ARG A 225 -16.72 3.79 6.74
N ASP A 226 -15.89 2.76 6.92
CA ASP A 226 -15.34 1.99 5.81
C ASP A 226 -16.47 1.27 5.07
N ALA A 227 -17.35 0.56 5.80
CA ALA A 227 -18.48 -0.13 5.21
C ALA A 227 -19.45 0.85 4.53
N ALA A 228 -19.66 2.03 5.12
CA ALA A 228 -20.52 3.06 4.56
C ALA A 228 -19.94 3.66 3.26
N MET A 229 -18.63 3.86 3.17
CA MET A 229 -17.95 4.38 1.97
C MET A 229 -17.94 3.37 0.82
N HIS A 230 -17.60 2.10 1.09
CA HIS A 230 -17.54 1.07 0.05
C HIS A 230 -18.88 0.83 -0.64
N ARG A 231 -19.98 0.77 0.13
CA ARG A 231 -21.34 0.55 -0.42
C ARG A 231 -21.80 1.60 -1.43
N ILE A 232 -21.20 2.79 -1.43
CA ILE A 232 -21.55 3.86 -2.36
C ILE A 232 -20.42 4.18 -3.35
N GLY A 233 -19.37 3.36 -3.39
CA GLY A 233 -18.26 3.47 -4.34
C GLY A 233 -17.28 4.61 -4.06
N VAL A 234 -17.17 5.07 -2.80
CA VAL A 234 -16.20 6.09 -2.38
C VAL A 234 -15.17 5.55 -1.38
N GLY A 235 -15.07 4.22 -1.27
CA GLY A 235 -14.05 3.54 -0.48
C GLY A 235 -12.70 3.49 -1.18
N HIS A 236 -11.99 2.36 -1.06
CA HIS A 236 -10.65 2.20 -1.65
C HIS A 236 -10.67 2.27 -3.19
N THR A 237 -11.67 1.66 -3.82
CA THR A 237 -11.97 1.86 -5.25
C THR A 237 -13.48 1.97 -5.43
N ARG A 238 -13.92 2.32 -6.64
CA ARG A 238 -15.35 2.37 -6.99
C ARG A 238 -16.05 1.02 -6.83
N ASP A 239 -15.33 -0.07 -7.12
CA ASP A 239 -15.90 -1.40 -7.27
C ASP A 239 -15.57 -2.36 -6.12
N ILE A 240 -14.64 -1.98 -5.23
CA ILE A 240 -14.39 -2.76 -4.00
C ILE A 240 -15.52 -2.50 -3.02
N ASP A 241 -16.24 -3.56 -2.65
CA ASP A 241 -17.29 -3.55 -1.63
C ASP A 241 -16.81 -4.14 -0.28
N SER A 242 -15.68 -4.85 -0.28
CA SER A 242 -15.11 -5.53 0.89
C SER A 242 -13.58 -5.54 0.87
N VAL A 243 -12.97 -5.14 1.99
CA VAL A 243 -11.52 -5.21 2.21
C VAL A 243 -11.00 -6.64 2.13
N ILE A 244 -11.82 -7.64 2.47
CA ILE A 244 -11.40 -9.04 2.42
C ILE A 244 -11.22 -9.47 0.95
N THR A 245 -12.21 -9.22 0.11
CA THR A 245 -12.18 -9.65 -1.30
C THR A 245 -11.34 -8.72 -2.17
N GLY A 246 -11.29 -7.43 -1.86
CA GLY A 246 -10.63 -6.40 -2.66
C GLY A 246 -9.20 -6.05 -2.24
N ILE A 247 -8.74 -6.48 -1.05
CA ILE A 247 -7.36 -6.22 -0.58
C ILE A 247 -6.73 -7.48 -0.02
N PHE A 248 -7.37 -8.13 0.96
CA PHE A 248 -6.80 -9.30 1.62
C PHE A 248 -6.52 -10.43 0.62
N LEU A 249 -7.54 -10.99 -0.03
CA LEU A 249 -7.35 -12.07 -1.00
C LEU A 249 -6.41 -11.71 -2.17
N PRO A 250 -6.46 -10.52 -2.78
CA PRO A 250 -5.47 -10.07 -3.76
C PRO A 250 -4.03 -10.17 -3.27
N THR A 251 -3.70 -9.67 -2.08
CA THR A 251 -2.33 -9.73 -1.55
C THR A 251 -1.79 -11.17 -1.46
N TRP A 252 -2.66 -12.13 -1.13
CA TRP A 252 -2.28 -13.56 -1.07
C TRP A 252 -2.10 -14.21 -2.45
N ARG A 253 -2.66 -13.63 -3.52
CA ARG A 253 -2.56 -14.15 -4.90
C ARG A 253 -1.29 -13.69 -5.62
N VAL A 254 -0.64 -12.63 -5.15
CA VAL A 254 0.57 -12.07 -5.79
C VAL A 254 1.72 -13.06 -5.74
N ARG A 255 2.29 -13.39 -6.89
CA ARG A 255 3.42 -14.34 -7.01
C ARG A 255 4.79 -13.71 -6.72
N ALA A 256 4.87 -12.38 -6.75
CA ALA A 256 6.09 -11.61 -6.49
C ALA A 256 6.61 -11.76 -5.06
N TYR A 257 5.76 -12.18 -4.12
CA TYR A 257 6.10 -12.40 -2.72
C TYR A 257 6.31 -13.88 -2.39
N THR A 258 7.22 -14.13 -1.46
CA THR A 258 7.33 -15.38 -0.71
C THR A 258 6.18 -15.51 0.29
N LEU A 259 5.96 -16.71 0.82
CA LEU A 259 4.91 -16.93 1.81
C LEU A 259 5.17 -16.12 3.10
N SER A 260 6.43 -16.01 3.52
CA SER A 260 6.82 -15.20 4.69
C SER A 260 6.55 -13.71 4.46
N GLU A 261 6.80 -13.20 3.27
CA GLU A 261 6.54 -11.79 2.94
C GLU A 261 5.03 -11.51 2.92
N LYS A 262 4.21 -12.42 2.38
CA LYS A 262 2.74 -12.30 2.45
C LYS A 262 2.24 -12.19 3.89
N VAL A 263 2.82 -12.97 4.80
CA VAL A 263 2.53 -12.87 6.25
C VAL A 263 3.02 -11.53 6.80
N ASN A 264 4.22 -11.09 6.41
CA ASN A 264 4.81 -9.84 6.88
C ASN A 264 4.08 -8.59 6.39
N ILE A 265 3.41 -8.61 5.24
CA ILE A 265 2.50 -7.52 4.82
C ILE A 265 1.48 -7.22 5.93
N TRP A 266 0.85 -8.26 6.49
CA TRP A 266 -0.17 -8.09 7.54
C TRP A 266 0.44 -7.81 8.91
N ARG A 267 1.55 -8.46 9.26
CA ARG A 267 2.25 -8.20 10.52
C ARG A 267 2.79 -6.77 10.57
N GLY A 268 3.43 -6.33 9.50
CA GLY A 268 3.95 -4.97 9.33
C GLY A 268 2.86 -3.93 9.38
N LYS A 269 1.76 -4.12 8.65
CA LYS A 269 0.59 -3.23 8.72
C LYS A 269 0.07 -3.06 10.16
N LEU A 270 -0.09 -4.17 10.89
CA LEU A 270 -0.59 -4.13 12.26
C LEU A 270 0.41 -3.49 13.22
N TRP A 271 1.70 -3.79 13.04
CA TRP A 271 2.78 -3.30 13.89
C TRP A 271 3.07 -1.81 13.66
N SER A 272 3.08 -1.32 12.42
CA SER A 272 3.36 0.09 12.09
C SER A 272 2.22 1.04 12.43
N ARG A 273 0.99 0.54 12.54
CA ARG A 273 -0.21 1.37 12.74
C ARG A 273 -0.17 2.29 13.98
N PRO A 274 0.28 1.87 15.17
CA PRO A 274 0.29 2.73 16.35
C PRO A 274 1.26 3.91 16.26
N PHE A 275 2.30 3.82 15.42
CA PHE A 275 3.33 4.86 15.30
C PHE A 275 2.88 6.07 14.48
N PHE A 276 1.98 5.84 13.50
CA PHE A 276 1.51 6.88 12.58
C PHE A 276 -0.01 7.03 12.53
N GLY A 277 -0.75 6.23 13.31
CA GLY A 277 -2.22 6.13 13.22
C GLY A 277 -3.01 7.32 13.79
N THR A 278 -2.34 8.39 14.23
CA THR A 278 -2.95 9.60 14.80
C THR A 278 -2.77 10.84 13.92
N THR A 279 -2.12 10.73 12.77
CA THR A 279 -1.98 11.82 11.78
C THR A 279 -3.22 11.94 10.89
#